data_AF-A0A7C2FVG8-F1
#
_entry.id   AF-A0A7C2FVG8-F1
#
_cell.length_a   1.000
_cell.length_b   1.000
_cell.length_c   1.000
_cell.angle_alpha   90.00
_cell.angle_beta   90.00
_cell.angle_gamma   90.00
#
_symmetry.space_group_name_H-M   'P 1'
#
loop_
_entity.id
_entity.type
_entity.pdbx_description
1 polymer ?
#
loop_
_entity_poly.entity_id
_entity_poly.type
_entity_poly.pdbx_seq_one_letter_code
_entity_poly.pdbx_strand_id
1 'polypeptide(L)'
;MAEEIKHNFGTGKTLYFCRFILSNSNVMLANPATNEVWGTGARDADDYDVQMSEEGGSGHYTADFASGGSISSGTYHVVVYNQAGGSPVDSDVALAQGQIYWNGSAEETLQTILDKLPDDFIMGSSVTTSMDDEINAIVQTLGQVHTVQDESPAGAGGAPDTTSGIAEGC
;
A
#
# COMPACT_ATOMS: atom_id res chain seq x y z
N MET A 1 -11.48 0.70 22.14
CA MET A 1 -10.59 -0.44 21.91
C MET A 1 -10.92 -0.92 20.51
N ALA A 2 -9.91 -0.93 19.64
CA ALA A 2 -10.06 -1.12 18.20
C ALA A 2 -9.70 -2.55 17.76
N GLU A 3 -9.17 -3.38 18.68
CA GLU A 3 -9.03 -4.84 18.52
C GLU A 3 -8.28 -5.25 17.25
N GLU A 4 -7.15 -4.62 16.94
CA GLU A 4 -6.42 -4.91 15.70
C GLU A 4 -5.75 -6.28 15.72
N ILE A 5 -5.41 -6.80 16.90
CA ILE A 5 -4.81 -8.13 17.04
C ILE A 5 -5.87 -9.11 17.51
N LYS A 6 -6.10 -10.15 16.68
CA LYS A 6 -7.07 -11.21 16.96
C LYS A 6 -6.45 -12.59 16.75
N HIS A 7 -6.72 -13.52 17.66
CA HIS A 7 -6.30 -14.91 17.50
C HIS A 7 -7.31 -15.87 18.15
N ASN A 8 -7.53 -17.01 17.52
CA ASN A 8 -8.36 -18.08 18.08
C ASN A 8 -7.46 -19.16 18.68
N PHE A 9 -7.68 -19.51 19.95
CA PHE A 9 -6.94 -20.58 20.62
C PHE A 9 -7.82 -21.31 21.64
N GLY A 10 -7.28 -22.34 22.29
CA GLY A 10 -8.00 -23.02 23.36
C GLY A 10 -8.40 -22.05 24.48
N THR A 11 -9.62 -22.18 25.01
CA THR A 11 -10.15 -21.32 26.08
C THR A 11 -9.35 -21.44 27.38
N GLY A 12 -9.36 -20.37 28.19
CA GLY A 12 -8.73 -20.34 29.51
C GLY A 12 -7.20 -20.28 29.45
N LYS A 13 -6.64 -19.94 28.30
CA LYS A 13 -5.22 -19.67 28.10
C LYS A 13 -4.91 -18.20 28.29
N THR A 14 -3.64 -17.92 28.59
CA THR A 14 -3.12 -16.56 28.64
C THR A 14 -2.26 -16.36 27.41
N LEU A 15 -2.68 -15.45 26.55
CA LEU A 15 -1.95 -15.10 25.34
C LEU A 15 -1.41 -13.67 25.46
N TYR A 16 -0.27 -13.44 24.83
CA TYR A 16 0.29 -12.12 24.63
C TYR A 16 0.86 -12.04 23.22
N PHE A 17 1.16 -10.83 22.77
CA PHE A 17 1.93 -10.64 21.56
C PHE A 17 3.10 -9.69 21.78
N CYS A 18 4.14 -9.88 20.98
CA CYS A 18 5.25 -8.94 20.89
C CYS A 18 5.24 -8.26 19.52
N ARG A 19 5.74 -7.03 19.48
CA ARG A 19 5.75 -6.17 18.29
C ARG A 19 7.18 -5.99 17.82
N PHE A 20 7.45 -6.37 16.59
CA PHE A 20 8.75 -6.25 15.95
C PHE A 20 8.66 -5.25 14.79
N ILE A 21 9.59 -4.31 14.71
CA ILE A 21 9.65 -3.35 13.62
C ILE A 21 10.28 -4.04 12.41
N LEU A 22 9.59 -4.05 11.26
CA LEU A 22 10.04 -4.83 10.11
C LEU A 22 11.36 -4.31 9.52
N SER A 23 11.62 -3.00 9.59
CA SER A 23 12.78 -2.38 8.95
C SER A 23 14.12 -2.66 9.64
N ASN A 24 14.12 -3.00 10.93
CA ASN A 24 15.33 -3.23 11.72
C ASN A 24 15.26 -4.47 12.63
N SER A 25 14.14 -5.19 12.64
CA SER A 25 13.89 -6.36 13.49
C SER A 25 13.97 -6.10 15.00
N ASN A 26 13.98 -4.84 15.42
CA ASN A 26 13.92 -4.49 16.83
C ASN A 26 12.53 -4.76 17.40
N VAL A 27 12.46 -4.93 18.72
CA VAL A 27 11.23 -5.11 19.47
C VAL A 27 10.79 -3.80 20.13
N MET A 28 9.48 -3.64 20.31
CA MET A 28 8.91 -2.52 21.07
C MET A 28 8.66 -2.95 22.51
N LEU A 29 9.13 -2.15 23.47
CA LEU A 29 8.69 -2.27 24.86
C LEU A 29 7.17 -2.19 24.97
N ALA A 30 6.62 -2.91 25.96
CA ALA A 30 5.22 -2.86 26.28
C ALA A 30 4.82 -1.44 26.71
N ASN A 31 5.53 -0.87 27.69
CA ASN A 31 5.23 0.42 28.29
C ASN A 31 6.47 1.11 28.91
N PRO A 32 6.87 2.33 28.45
CA PRO A 32 6.34 3.02 27.29
C PRO A 32 6.75 2.31 26.00
N ALA A 33 5.95 2.45 24.95
CA ALA A 33 6.27 1.91 23.63
C ALA A 33 7.56 2.51 23.03
N THR A 34 8.72 1.89 23.27
CA THR A 34 10.01 2.30 22.72
C THR A 34 10.72 1.18 21.98
N ASN A 35 11.40 1.55 20.90
CA ASN A 35 12.13 0.66 20.02
C ASN A 35 13.51 0.29 20.59
N GLU A 36 13.81 -1.00 20.73
CA GLU A 36 15.12 -1.49 21.13
C GLU A 36 15.43 -2.91 20.63
N VAL A 37 16.69 -3.34 20.78
CA VAL A 37 17.07 -4.73 20.50
C VAL A 37 16.54 -5.63 21.61
N TRP A 38 16.02 -6.81 21.26
CA TRP A 38 15.55 -7.80 22.24
C TRP A 38 16.65 -8.12 23.26
N GLY A 39 16.31 -8.12 24.55
CA GLY A 39 17.25 -8.39 25.64
C GLY A 39 18.03 -7.16 26.13
N THR A 40 17.74 -5.96 25.62
CA THR A 40 18.42 -4.74 26.07
C THR A 40 18.17 -4.51 27.55
N GLY A 41 19.24 -4.40 28.33
CA GLY A 41 19.14 -4.18 29.78
C GLY A 41 18.73 -5.42 30.59
N ALA A 42 18.95 -6.63 30.06
CA ALA A 42 18.53 -7.90 30.65
C ALA A 42 16.99 -8.06 30.75
N ARG A 43 16.28 -7.34 29.88
CA ARG A 43 14.86 -7.50 29.66
C ARG A 43 14.54 -8.83 28.99
N ASP A 44 13.34 -9.32 29.22
CA ASP A 44 12.83 -10.55 28.63
C ASP A 44 11.43 -10.33 28.03
N ALA A 45 10.76 -11.41 27.62
CA ALA A 45 9.43 -11.34 27.07
C ALA A 45 8.41 -10.52 27.91
N ASP A 46 8.52 -10.49 29.25
CA ASP A 46 7.61 -9.74 30.16
C ASP A 46 7.77 -8.21 30.02
N ASP A 47 8.87 -7.73 29.47
CA ASP A 47 9.06 -6.30 29.18
C ASP A 47 8.45 -5.88 27.82
N TYR A 48 8.26 -6.84 26.92
CA TYR A 48 7.84 -6.62 25.54
C TYR A 48 6.40 -7.07 25.27
N ASP A 49 5.76 -7.75 26.23
CA ASP A 49 4.48 -8.38 26.05
C ASP A 49 3.33 -7.37 26.03
N VAL A 50 2.34 -7.67 25.19
CA VAL A 50 1.05 -7.02 25.26
C VAL A 50 0.02 -8.09 25.47
N GLN A 51 -0.58 -8.08 26.65
CA GLN A 51 -1.59 -9.05 27.03
C GLN A 51 -2.82 -9.02 26.11
N MET A 52 -3.27 -10.21 25.69
CA MET A 52 -4.54 -10.40 25.00
C MET A 52 -5.64 -10.82 25.97
N SER A 53 -6.87 -10.39 25.71
CA SER A 53 -8.05 -10.70 26.51
C SER A 53 -8.93 -11.73 25.81
N GLU A 54 -9.36 -12.75 26.53
CA GLU A 54 -10.35 -13.72 26.02
C GLU A 54 -11.77 -13.15 26.12
N GLU A 55 -12.52 -13.21 25.03
CA GLU A 55 -13.91 -12.77 25.00
C GLU A 55 -14.83 -13.85 25.57
N GLY A 56 -15.25 -13.68 26.82
CA GLY A 56 -16.32 -14.47 27.42
C GLY A 56 -16.06 -15.98 27.50
N GLY A 57 -14.79 -16.42 27.52
CA GLY A 57 -14.45 -17.85 27.51
C GLY A 57 -14.66 -18.55 26.16
N SER A 58 -14.69 -17.79 25.07
CA SER A 58 -14.98 -18.31 23.72
C SER A 58 -13.78 -18.96 23.02
N GLY A 59 -12.56 -18.77 23.53
CA GLY A 59 -11.33 -19.02 22.79
C GLY A 59 -10.99 -17.94 21.74
N HIS A 60 -11.76 -16.84 21.67
CA HIS A 60 -11.43 -15.67 20.86
C HIS A 60 -10.65 -14.66 21.71
N TYR A 61 -9.43 -14.35 21.28
CA TYR A 61 -8.53 -13.43 21.99
C TYR A 61 -8.34 -12.16 21.18
N THR A 62 -8.50 -11.00 21.83
CA THR A 62 -8.33 -9.68 21.22
C THR A 62 -7.39 -8.80 22.03
N ALA A 63 -6.71 -7.88 21.35
CA ALA A 63 -5.90 -6.84 21.97
C ALA A 63 -5.76 -5.61 21.07
N ASP A 64 -5.52 -4.45 21.69
CA ASP A 64 -5.22 -3.20 21.01
C ASP A 64 -3.72 -3.13 20.65
N PHE A 65 -3.39 -2.90 19.38
CA PHE A 65 -2.00 -2.88 18.92
C PHE A 65 -1.16 -1.79 19.61
N ALA A 66 -1.76 -0.62 19.83
CA ALA A 66 -1.15 0.54 20.49
C ALA A 66 -1.25 0.51 22.03
N SER A 67 -1.56 -0.63 22.64
CA SER A 67 -1.53 -0.75 24.10
C SER A 67 -0.14 -0.44 24.65
N GLY A 68 -0.08 0.35 25.72
CA GLY A 68 1.17 0.75 26.38
C GLY A 68 1.89 1.96 25.74
N GLY A 69 1.31 2.61 24.74
CA GLY A 69 1.71 3.97 24.34
C GLY A 69 1.55 4.28 22.86
N SER A 70 1.85 5.52 22.48
CA SER A 70 1.84 5.95 21.08
C SER A 70 2.91 5.22 20.28
N ILE A 71 2.49 4.48 19.26
CA ILE A 71 3.37 3.78 18.32
C ILE A 71 3.51 4.63 17.06
N SER A 72 4.75 4.82 16.58
CA SER A 72 5.00 5.55 15.33
C SER A 72 4.42 4.82 14.12
N SER A 73 4.21 5.52 13.01
CA SER A 73 3.83 4.86 11.76
C SER A 73 4.93 3.92 11.26
N GLY A 74 4.55 2.83 10.61
CA GLY A 74 5.48 1.85 10.08
C GLY A 74 4.84 0.50 9.78
N THR A 75 5.67 -0.45 9.34
CA THR A 75 5.26 -1.85 9.18
C THR A 75 5.84 -2.67 10.32
N TYR A 76 4.98 -3.45 10.95
CA TYR A 76 5.33 -4.26 12.11
C TYR A 76 5.02 -5.72 11.83
N HIS A 77 5.87 -6.59 12.37
CA HIS A 77 5.61 -8.01 12.52
C HIS A 77 5.12 -8.26 13.95
N VAL A 78 4.00 -8.95 14.09
CA VAL A 78 3.40 -9.32 15.38
C VAL A 78 3.53 -10.81 15.54
N VAL A 79 4.00 -11.25 16.70
CA VAL A 79 4.07 -12.68 17.05
C VAL A 79 3.25 -12.89 18.30
N VAL A 80 2.32 -13.84 18.25
CA VAL A 80 1.44 -14.23 19.36
C VAL A 80 2.03 -15.45 20.05
N TYR A 81 2.08 -15.43 21.37
CA TYR A 81 2.65 -16.48 22.21
C TYR A 81 1.61 -17.02 23.18
N ASN A 82 1.76 -18.29 23.58
CA ASN A 82 1.05 -18.88 24.70
C ASN A 82 1.92 -18.84 25.95
N GLN A 83 1.51 -18.07 26.94
CA GLN A 83 2.18 -17.98 28.23
C GLN A 83 1.98 -19.29 29.00
N ALA A 84 3.04 -20.06 29.17
CA ALA A 84 2.97 -21.36 29.85
C ALA A 84 2.95 -21.25 31.39
N GLY A 85 3.43 -20.12 31.93
CA GLY A 85 3.64 -19.89 33.37
C GLY A 85 2.93 -18.64 33.91
N GLY A 86 3.44 -18.13 35.04
CA GLY A 86 2.89 -16.95 35.73
C GLY A 86 3.25 -15.60 35.08
N SER A 87 4.36 -15.55 34.33
CA SER A 87 4.81 -14.40 33.52
C SER A 87 5.25 -14.88 32.14
N PRO A 88 5.15 -14.05 31.09
CA PRO A 88 5.83 -14.25 29.82
C PRO A 88 7.31 -14.55 29.99
N VAL A 89 7.84 -15.49 29.19
CA VAL A 89 9.27 -15.82 29.15
C VAL A 89 9.72 -16.11 27.72
N ASP A 90 11.01 -15.92 27.42
CA ASP A 90 11.60 -16.13 26.09
C ASP A 90 11.45 -17.56 25.54
N SER A 91 11.12 -18.53 26.40
CA SER A 91 10.88 -19.93 26.03
C SER A 91 9.41 -20.27 25.76
N ASP A 92 8.50 -19.30 25.88
CA ASP A 92 7.11 -19.48 25.51
C ASP A 92 6.95 -19.82 24.02
N VAL A 93 5.92 -20.60 23.71
CA VAL A 93 5.71 -21.11 22.35
C VAL A 93 4.98 -20.06 21.51
N ALA A 94 5.61 -19.67 20.40
CA ALA A 94 4.96 -18.88 19.36
C ALA A 94 3.83 -19.69 18.71
N LEU A 95 2.62 -19.11 18.71
CA LEU A 95 1.42 -19.72 18.14
C LEU A 95 1.15 -19.25 16.71
N ALA A 96 1.35 -17.96 16.46
CA ALA A 96 1.03 -17.32 15.19
C ALA A 96 1.90 -16.09 14.98
N GLN A 97 2.00 -15.69 13.72
CA GLN A 97 2.67 -14.46 13.34
C GLN A 97 1.90 -13.76 12.22
N GLY A 98 1.98 -12.43 12.17
CA GLY A 98 1.28 -11.60 11.21
C GLY A 98 1.98 -10.27 10.99
N GLN A 99 1.56 -9.55 9.95
CA GLN A 99 2.06 -8.20 9.69
C GLN A 99 0.92 -7.20 9.85
N ILE A 100 1.25 -6.02 10.34
CA ILE A 100 0.32 -4.89 10.43
C ILE A 100 0.98 -3.65 9.84
N TYR A 101 0.21 -2.93 9.03
CA TYR A 101 0.60 -1.63 8.49
C TYR A 101 -0.03 -0.58 9.39
N TRP A 102 0.80 0.24 10.03
CA TRP A 102 0.34 1.18 11.05
C TRP A 102 0.60 2.62 10.61
N ASN A 103 -0.41 3.48 10.73
CA ASN A 103 -0.25 4.90 10.38
C ASN A 103 0.09 5.80 11.57
N GLY A 104 0.27 5.21 12.75
CA GLY A 104 0.55 5.93 13.98
C GLY A 104 -0.64 6.01 14.93
N SER A 105 -1.85 5.73 14.45
CA SER A 105 -3.07 5.72 15.27
C SER A 105 -4.04 4.57 14.99
N ALA A 106 -3.99 3.97 13.79
CA ALA A 106 -4.82 2.85 13.38
C ALA A 106 -4.10 1.97 12.35
N GLU A 107 -4.66 0.77 12.14
CA GLU A 107 -4.25 -0.11 11.05
C GLU A 107 -4.64 0.49 9.69
N GLU A 108 -3.70 0.47 8.76
CA GLU A 108 -3.94 0.76 7.35
C GLU A 108 -4.49 -0.49 6.67
N THR A 109 -5.73 -0.39 6.23
CA THR A 109 -6.42 -1.44 5.47
C THR A 109 -6.18 -1.24 3.98
N LEU A 110 -6.49 -2.26 3.17
CA LEU A 110 -6.48 -2.08 1.71
C LEU A 110 -7.38 -0.91 1.27
N GLN A 111 -8.51 -0.70 1.94
CA GLN A 111 -9.41 0.40 1.61
C GLN A 111 -8.76 1.75 1.88
N THR A 112 -8.13 1.94 3.04
CA THR A 112 -7.46 3.21 3.36
C THR A 112 -6.26 3.49 2.45
N ILE A 113 -5.65 2.45 1.90
CA ILE A 113 -4.61 2.56 0.87
C ILE A 113 -5.22 2.96 -0.48
N LEU A 114 -6.32 2.34 -0.89
CA LEU A 114 -7.01 2.67 -2.14
C LEU A 114 -7.53 4.11 -2.13
N ASP A 115 -8.05 4.58 -1.00
CA ASP A 115 -8.54 5.95 -0.83
C ASP A 115 -7.43 7.01 -0.94
N LYS A 116 -6.15 6.60 -0.83
CA LYS A 116 -4.98 7.48 -1.04
C LYS A 116 -4.51 7.52 -2.49
N LEU A 117 -5.00 6.62 -3.34
CA LEU A 117 -4.68 6.66 -4.76
C LEU A 117 -5.60 7.67 -5.46
N PRO A 118 -5.08 8.53 -6.34
CA PRO A 118 -5.92 9.41 -7.13
C PRO A 118 -6.85 8.58 -8.03
N ASP A 119 -8.09 9.04 -8.20
CA ASP A 119 -9.14 8.34 -8.97
C ASP A 119 -8.70 8.01 -10.41
N ASP A 120 -7.75 8.78 -10.96
CA ASP A 120 -7.19 8.62 -12.32
C ASP A 120 -5.91 7.77 -12.38
N PHE A 121 -5.56 7.01 -11.32
CA PHE A 121 -4.39 6.14 -11.33
C PHE A 121 -4.58 4.92 -12.24
N ILE A 122 -4.44 5.12 -13.55
CA ILE A 122 -4.21 4.03 -14.51
C ILE A 122 -2.80 3.53 -14.27
N MET A 123 -2.67 2.31 -13.70
CA MET A 123 -1.40 1.60 -13.42
C MET A 123 -0.59 1.33 -14.71
N GLY A 124 -0.06 2.39 -15.33
CA GLY A 124 0.66 2.33 -16.59
C GLY A 124 0.59 3.58 -17.47
N SER A 125 -0.20 4.60 -17.11
CA SER A 125 -0.23 5.85 -17.89
C SER A 125 -0.18 7.06 -16.98
N SER A 126 0.99 7.68 -16.91
CA SER A 126 1.13 9.07 -16.46
C SER A 126 0.70 10.07 -17.53
N VAL A 127 0.06 9.62 -18.62
CA VAL A 127 -0.40 10.50 -19.69
C VAL A 127 -1.75 11.07 -19.27
N THR A 128 -1.68 12.11 -18.45
CA THR A 128 -2.76 13.07 -18.34
C THR A 128 -2.98 13.66 -19.73
N THR A 129 -4.23 13.71 -20.12
CA THR A 129 -4.83 14.18 -21.38
C THR A 129 -4.25 15.45 -22.02
N SER A 130 -3.33 16.17 -21.39
CA SER A 130 -2.61 17.32 -21.97
C SER A 130 -1.68 16.97 -23.13
N MET A 131 -1.25 15.71 -23.29
CA MET A 131 -0.45 15.28 -24.45
C MET A 131 -1.29 14.82 -25.65
N ASP A 132 -2.57 14.50 -25.45
CA ASP A 132 -3.48 14.16 -26.56
C ASP A 132 -4.02 15.41 -27.28
N ASP A 133 -4.02 16.55 -26.59
CA ASP A 133 -4.38 17.85 -27.17
C ASP A 133 -3.33 18.34 -28.19
N GLU A 134 -2.06 17.98 -28.01
CA GLU A 134 -0.99 18.26 -28.98
C GLU A 134 -1.17 17.43 -30.27
N ILE A 135 -1.62 16.18 -30.16
CA ILE A 135 -1.95 15.35 -31.32
C ILE A 135 -3.14 15.95 -32.07
N ASN A 136 -4.19 16.40 -31.36
CA ASN A 136 -5.32 17.08 -31.99
C ASN A 136 -4.91 18.40 -32.66
N ALA A 137 -4.00 19.16 -32.06
CA ALA A 137 -3.44 20.38 -32.64
C ALA A 137 -2.57 20.10 -33.88
N ILE A 138 -1.78 19.02 -33.87
CA ILE A 138 -0.99 18.57 -35.02
C ILE A 138 -1.91 18.05 -36.14
N VAL A 139 -2.98 17.31 -35.81
CA VAL A 139 -3.99 16.86 -36.79
C VAL A 139 -4.76 18.04 -37.39
N GLN A 140 -5.07 19.08 -36.61
CA GLN A 140 -5.64 20.33 -37.17
C GLN A 140 -4.64 21.05 -38.09
N THR A 141 -3.37 21.11 -37.71
CA THR A 141 -2.32 21.76 -38.51
C THR A 141 -2.04 20.96 -39.81
N LEU A 142 -2.08 19.63 -39.76
CA LEU A 142 -1.88 18.75 -40.92
C LEU A 142 -3.14 18.55 -41.77
N GLY A 143 -4.34 18.68 -41.19
CA GLY A 143 -5.60 18.81 -41.94
C GLY A 143 -5.69 20.12 -42.71
N GLN A 144 -4.88 21.11 -42.34
CA GLN A 144 -4.55 22.31 -43.10
C GLN A 144 -3.29 22.14 -43.97
N VAL A 145 -2.88 20.91 -44.33
CA VAL A 145 -1.96 20.69 -45.45
C VAL A 145 -2.60 21.28 -46.71
N HIS A 146 -2.24 22.54 -46.92
CA HIS A 146 -1.91 23.16 -48.18
C HIS A 146 -2.70 22.54 -49.33
N THR A 147 -3.96 22.94 -49.47
CA THR A 147 -4.51 23.09 -50.82
C THR A 147 -3.56 24.06 -51.52
N VAL A 148 -2.55 23.52 -52.19
CA VAL A 148 -1.76 24.25 -53.17
C VAL A 148 -2.81 24.70 -54.17
N GLN A 149 -3.27 25.95 -54.06
CA GLN A 149 -3.98 26.56 -55.15
C GLN A 149 -2.95 26.61 -56.26
N ASP A 150 -3.17 25.79 -57.28
CA ASP A 150 -2.46 25.92 -58.53
C ASP A 150 -2.79 27.32 -59.07
N GLU A 151 -1.91 28.27 -58.79
CA GLU A 151 -1.91 29.64 -59.32
C GLU A 151 -1.48 29.63 -60.79
N SER A 152 -1.90 28.64 -61.57
CA SER A 152 -1.78 28.68 -63.01
C SER A 152 -2.67 29.83 -63.50
N PRO A 153 -2.11 30.90 -64.11
CA PRO A 153 -2.91 31.98 -64.63
C PRO A 153 -3.90 31.39 -65.63
N ALA A 154 -5.18 31.73 -65.48
CA ALA A 154 -6.26 31.31 -66.37
C ALA A 154 -6.00 31.86 -67.79
N GLY A 155 -5.12 31.19 -68.53
CA GLY A 155 -4.88 31.39 -69.94
C GLY A 155 -5.98 30.67 -70.70
N ALA A 156 -6.89 31.45 -71.26
CA ALA A 156 -7.80 30.95 -72.29
C ALA A 156 -6.99 30.31 -73.43
N GLY A 157 -7.16 29.00 -73.60
CA GLY A 157 -7.05 28.33 -74.90
C GLY A 157 -5.87 27.38 -75.08
N GLY A 158 -6.00 26.13 -74.61
CA GLY A 158 -5.15 25.03 -75.08
C GLY A 158 -5.38 23.72 -74.32
N ALA A 159 -6.12 22.79 -74.95
CA ALA A 159 -6.33 21.35 -74.74
C ALA A 159 -6.07 20.67 -73.36
N PRO A 160 -6.92 19.72 -72.93
CA PRO A 160 -6.75 19.00 -71.66
C PRO A 160 -5.58 18.00 -71.73
N ASP A 161 -4.63 18.10 -70.78
CA ASP A 161 -3.63 17.06 -70.56
C ASP A 161 -4.17 16.00 -69.60
N THR A 162 -4.36 14.81 -70.16
CA THR A 162 -4.75 13.59 -69.46
C THR A 162 -3.53 12.69 -69.34
N THR A 163 -2.80 12.67 -68.22
CA THR A 163 -1.93 11.55 -67.75
C THR A 163 -1.45 11.88 -66.32
N SER A 164 -2.11 11.42 -65.26
CA SER A 164 -1.87 10.13 -64.54
C SER A 164 -0.92 10.27 -63.34
N GLY A 165 -1.35 9.76 -62.18
CA GLY A 165 -0.43 9.49 -61.06
C GLY A 165 -1.04 9.37 -59.66
N ILE A 166 -2.08 8.56 -59.44
CA ILE A 166 -2.28 7.95 -58.11
C ILE A 166 -1.81 6.50 -58.24
N ALA A 167 -0.61 6.22 -57.75
CA ALA A 167 -0.18 4.86 -57.50
C ALA A 167 -0.82 4.42 -56.17
N GLU A 168 -1.68 3.41 -56.24
CA GLU A 168 -2.09 2.64 -55.07
C GLU A 168 -0.87 1.89 -54.53
N GLY A 169 -0.56 2.10 -53.25
CA GLY A 169 0.43 1.34 -52.49
C GLY A 169 -0.23 0.73 -51.27
N CYS A 170 -0.03 -0.58 -51.11
CA CYS A 170 -0.49 -1.45 -50.03
C CYS A 170 -0.25 -0.93 -48.61
#